data_AF-A0A1E1VZY0-F1
#
_entry.id   AF-A0A1E1VZY0-F1
#
_cell.length_a   1.000
_cell.length_b   1.000
_cell.length_c   1.000
_cell.angle_alpha   90.00
_cell.angle_beta   90.00
_cell.angle_gamma   90.00
#
_symmetry.space_group_name_H-M   'P 1'
#
loop_
_entity.id
_entity.type
_entity.pdbx_description
1 polymer ?
#
loop_
_entity_poly.entity_id
_entity_poly.type
_entity_poly.pdbx_seq_one_letter_code
_entity_poly.pdbx_strand_id
1 'polypeptide(L)'
;PADMPGEVLGHRILVVCHQLKLELDVEPLFASMALYDAKEKKKISENFYFNLNSECTRQMLSAHIPHADLSTLSRSAVFDIHNPTPDIFLVVRVEKVLQGDVNECVEPYIKDDKNREKVRAGAQAACSRLGKYRMPLAWSCVSLMNILSGSNSLEREHSDTLAPGSNTNSL
;
A
#
# COMPACT_ATOMS: atom_id res chain seq x y z
N PRO A 1 28.11 0.76 -36.91
CA PRO A 1 27.63 -0.62 -36.62
C PRO A 1 26.57 -0.56 -35.52
N ALA A 2 25.48 -1.32 -35.65
CA ALA A 2 24.54 -1.49 -34.54
C ALA A 2 25.13 -2.53 -33.57
N ASP A 3 25.06 -2.26 -32.27
CA ASP A 3 25.48 -3.23 -31.26
C ASP A 3 24.57 -4.47 -31.28
N MET A 4 25.17 -5.64 -31.03
CA MET A 4 24.45 -6.90 -30.96
C MET A 4 23.46 -6.85 -29.77
N PRO A 5 22.17 -7.18 -29.96
CA PRO A 5 21.20 -7.14 -28.86
C PRO A 5 21.60 -8.16 -27.79
N GLY A 6 21.94 -7.66 -26.60
CA GLY A 6 22.18 -8.46 -25.41
C GLY A 6 20.89 -8.63 -24.60
N GLU A 7 20.70 -9.82 -24.03
CA GLU A 7 19.61 -10.06 -23.09
C GLU A 7 19.83 -9.24 -21.82
N VAL A 8 18.89 -8.36 -21.51
CA VAL A 8 18.93 -7.61 -20.26
C VAL A 8 18.36 -8.51 -19.17
N LEU A 9 19.24 -9.07 -18.34
CA LEU A 9 18.85 -9.82 -17.15
C LEU A 9 18.17 -8.88 -16.16
N GLY A 10 16.84 -8.93 -16.14
CA GLY A 10 16.03 -8.19 -15.19
C GLY A 10 15.88 -8.89 -13.84
N HIS A 11 15.28 -8.20 -12.88
CA HIS A 11 14.81 -8.79 -11.62
C HIS A 11 13.30 -8.94 -11.64
N ARG A 12 12.81 -10.04 -11.08
CA ARG A 12 11.40 -10.24 -10.76
C ARG A 12 11.25 -10.26 -9.25
N ILE A 13 10.44 -9.35 -8.71
CA ILE A 13 10.17 -9.28 -7.27
C ILE A 13 8.71 -9.63 -6.98
N LEU A 14 8.49 -10.37 -5.90
CA LEU A 14 7.17 -10.58 -5.30
C LEU A 14 7.03 -9.63 -4.12
N VAL A 15 6.05 -8.75 -4.18
CA VAL A 15 5.71 -7.83 -3.09
C VAL A 15 4.45 -8.34 -2.42
N VAL A 16 4.51 -8.56 -1.09
CA VAL A 16 3.38 -9.00 -0.29
C VAL A 16 3.04 -7.93 0.75
N CYS A 17 1.81 -7.44 0.73
CA CYS A 17 1.29 -6.54 1.75
C CYS A 17 0.71 -7.36 2.91
N HIS A 18 1.49 -7.49 3.98
CA HIS A 18 1.02 -8.19 5.19
C HIS A 18 -0.04 -7.39 5.94
N GLN A 19 0.20 -6.09 6.14
CA GLN A 19 -0.69 -5.21 6.90
C GLN A 19 -0.56 -3.76 6.44
N LEU A 20 -1.70 -3.05 6.46
CA LEU A 20 -1.77 -1.60 6.45
C LEU A 20 -2.34 -1.20 7.81
N LYS A 21 -1.49 -0.74 8.72
CA LYS A 21 -1.89 -0.39 10.08
C LYS A 21 -1.94 1.13 10.21
N LEU A 22 -3.14 1.68 10.22
CA LEU A 22 -3.42 2.99 10.80
C LEU A 22 -3.98 2.77 12.20
N GLU A 23 -3.59 3.59 13.18
CA GLU A 23 -4.14 3.50 14.55
C GLU A 23 -5.66 3.78 14.59
N LEU A 24 -6.13 4.55 13.61
CA LEU A 24 -7.53 4.83 13.37
C LEU A 24 -8.09 3.96 12.25
N ASP A 25 -8.85 2.93 12.61
CA ASP A 25 -9.59 2.05 11.69
C ASP A 25 -11.10 2.34 11.80
N VAL A 26 -11.54 3.37 11.08
CA VAL A 26 -12.92 3.88 11.14
C VAL A 26 -13.57 4.05 9.78
N GLU A 27 -12.82 3.93 8.68
CA GLU A 27 -13.29 4.19 7.32
C GLU A 27 -12.54 3.32 6.30
N PRO A 28 -13.11 3.09 5.10
CA PRO A 28 -12.45 2.30 4.08
C PRO A 28 -11.26 3.04 3.45
N LEU A 29 -10.18 2.30 3.25
CA LEU A 29 -8.96 2.74 2.59
C LEU A 29 -8.75 1.99 1.28
N PHE A 30 -8.19 2.68 0.31
CA PHE A 30 -7.87 2.13 -1.00
C PHE A 30 -6.38 2.31 -1.25
N ALA A 31 -5.65 1.22 -1.41
CA ALA A 31 -4.23 1.27 -1.63
C ALA A 31 -3.89 0.90 -3.08
N SER A 32 -2.82 1.49 -3.57
CA SER A 32 -2.18 1.05 -4.80
C SER A 32 -0.67 1.09 -4.64
N MET A 33 0.02 0.25 -5.39
CA MET A 33 1.48 0.31 -5.50
C MET A 33 1.91 0.27 -6.96
N ALA A 34 2.99 0.99 -7.27
CA ALA A 34 3.62 0.98 -8.58
C ALA A 34 5.10 1.35 -8.45
N LEU A 35 5.89 0.99 -9.46
CA LEU A 35 7.28 1.37 -9.59
C LEU A 35 7.40 2.74 -10.26
N TYR A 36 8.29 3.57 -9.72
CA TYR A 36 8.64 4.88 -10.23
C TYR A 36 10.15 5.00 -10.37
N ASP A 37 10.58 5.60 -11.46
CA ASP A 37 11.96 6.03 -11.68
C ASP A 37 12.04 7.52 -11.30
N ALA A 38 12.75 7.82 -10.20
CA ALA A 38 12.88 9.17 -9.66
C ALA A 38 13.78 10.06 -10.53
N LYS A 39 14.78 9.47 -11.20
CA LYS A 39 15.69 10.18 -12.10
C LYS A 39 14.95 10.65 -13.35
N GLU A 40 14.18 9.75 -13.94
CA GLU A 40 13.35 10.02 -15.12
C GLU A 40 12.00 10.67 -14.80
N LYS A 41 11.66 10.77 -13.50
CA LYS A 41 10.40 11.34 -12.96
C LYS A 41 9.15 10.70 -13.58
N LYS A 42 9.17 9.39 -13.80
CA LYS A 42 8.09 8.66 -14.48
C LYS A 42 7.67 7.41 -13.73
N LYS A 43 6.40 7.04 -13.86
CA LYS A 43 5.90 5.73 -13.45
C LYS A 43 6.32 4.70 -14.49
N ILE A 44 6.88 3.58 -14.05
CA ILE A 44 7.42 2.53 -14.92
C ILE A 44 6.69 1.20 -14.82
N SER A 45 5.67 1.08 -13.96
CA SER A 45 4.77 -0.08 -13.90
C SER A 45 3.30 0.32 -13.92
N GLU A 46 2.42 -0.65 -14.12
CA GLU A 46 0.99 -0.50 -13.84
C GLU A 46 0.75 -0.32 -12.34
N ASN A 47 -0.46 0.15 -11.99
CA ASN A 47 -0.88 0.19 -10.60
C ASN A 47 -1.40 -1.19 -10.20
N PHE A 48 -0.84 -1.77 -9.15
CA PHE A 48 -1.48 -2.86 -8.45
C PHE A 48 -2.37 -2.28 -7.35
N TYR A 49 -3.68 -2.51 -7.45
CA TYR A 49 -4.65 -2.04 -6.46
C TYR A 49 -4.93 -3.12 -5.43
N PHE A 50 -4.98 -2.74 -4.16
CA PHE A 50 -5.31 -3.64 -3.07
C PHE A 50 -5.99 -2.88 -1.94
N ASN A 51 -6.75 -3.58 -1.10
CA ASN A 51 -7.28 -3.00 0.12
C ASN A 51 -7.33 -4.04 1.24
N LEU A 52 -7.23 -3.53 2.48
CA LEU A 52 -7.28 -4.33 3.70
C LEU A 52 -8.49 -3.94 4.56
N ASN A 53 -9.60 -3.61 3.89
CA ASN A 53 -10.82 -3.16 4.54
C ASN A 53 -11.50 -4.29 5.31
N SER A 54 -11.91 -4.02 6.54
CA SER A 54 -12.75 -4.92 7.32
C SER A 54 -14.13 -5.08 6.68
N GLU A 55 -14.89 -6.10 7.07
CA GLU A 55 -16.27 -6.24 6.61
C GLU A 55 -17.12 -5.00 6.94
N CYS A 56 -16.91 -4.42 8.13
CA CYS A 56 -17.59 -3.21 8.58
C CYS A 56 -17.34 -2.03 7.64
N THR A 57 -16.09 -1.72 7.29
CA THR A 57 -15.78 -0.57 6.42
C THR A 57 -16.19 -0.81 4.96
N ARG A 58 -16.18 -2.08 4.50
CA ARG A 58 -16.74 -2.43 3.17
C ARG A 58 -18.25 -2.19 3.10
N GLN A 59 -19.01 -2.51 4.15
CA GLN A 59 -20.46 -2.28 4.18
C GLN A 59 -20.83 -0.80 4.04
N MET A 60 -19.97 0.12 4.50
CA MET A 60 -20.18 1.57 4.34
C MET A 60 -20.27 1.99 2.86
N LEU A 61 -19.69 1.21 1.95
CA LEU A 61 -19.65 1.50 0.51
C LEU A 61 -20.70 0.72 -0.29
N SER A 62 -21.51 -0.12 0.36
CA SER A 62 -22.44 -1.05 -0.31
C SER A 62 -23.40 -0.37 -1.30
N ALA A 63 -23.80 0.87 -1.04
CA ALA A 63 -24.67 1.64 -1.94
C ALA A 63 -23.98 2.08 -3.25
N HIS A 64 -22.64 2.11 -3.28
CA HIS A 64 -21.84 2.64 -4.38
C HIS A 64 -20.98 1.57 -5.05
N ILE A 65 -20.53 0.59 -4.28
CA ILE A 65 -19.63 -0.50 -4.69
C ILE A 65 -20.27 -1.81 -4.18
N PRO A 66 -21.20 -2.40 -4.95
CA PRO A 66 -21.93 -3.59 -4.50
C PRO A 66 -21.03 -4.84 -4.45
N HIS A 67 -19.97 -4.87 -5.25
CA HIS A 67 -19.02 -5.98 -5.32
C HIS A 67 -17.60 -5.44 -5.34
N ALA A 68 -16.73 -6.01 -4.50
CA ALA A 68 -15.30 -5.77 -4.57
C ALA A 68 -14.71 -6.56 -5.74
N ASP A 69 -13.86 -5.92 -6.53
CA ASP A 69 -13.09 -6.61 -7.56
C ASP A 69 -12.10 -7.58 -6.89
N LEU A 70 -12.11 -8.84 -7.32
CA LEU A 70 -11.26 -9.89 -6.76
C LEU A 70 -9.77 -9.51 -6.81
N SER A 71 -9.34 -8.78 -7.84
CA SER A 71 -7.97 -8.30 -7.96
C SER A 71 -7.57 -7.40 -6.78
N THR A 72 -8.51 -6.60 -6.27
CA THR A 72 -8.27 -5.69 -5.13
C THR A 72 -8.28 -6.38 -3.77
N LEU A 73 -8.68 -7.65 -3.71
CA LEU A 73 -8.58 -8.50 -2.52
C LEU A 73 -7.21 -9.19 -2.44
N SER A 74 -6.45 -9.23 -3.54
CA SER A 74 -5.08 -9.75 -3.52
C SER A 74 -4.19 -8.85 -2.68
N ARG A 75 -3.28 -9.49 -1.94
CA ARG A 75 -2.25 -8.82 -1.14
C ARG A 75 -0.87 -8.90 -1.78
N SER A 76 -0.77 -9.60 -2.90
CA SER A 76 0.51 -9.94 -3.51
C SER A 76 0.55 -9.49 -4.96
N ALA A 77 1.68 -8.92 -5.35
CA ALA A 77 1.94 -8.42 -6.70
C ALA A 77 3.34 -8.80 -7.15
N VAL A 78 3.47 -9.12 -8.43
CA VAL A 78 4.77 -9.38 -9.06
C VAL A 78 5.15 -8.19 -9.91
N PHE A 79 6.39 -7.72 -9.77
CA PHE A 79 6.95 -6.64 -10.59
C PHE A 79 8.20 -7.12 -11.31
N ASP A 80 8.22 -6.88 -12.61
CA ASP A 80 9.38 -7.11 -13.47
C ASP A 80 10.17 -5.82 -13.65
N ILE A 81 11.49 -5.89 -13.45
CA ILE A 81 12.41 -4.77 -13.45
C ILE A 81 13.51 -5.08 -14.45
N HIS A 82 13.43 -4.47 -15.63
CA HIS A 82 14.43 -4.74 -16.69
C HIS A 82 15.77 -4.04 -16.41
N ASN A 83 15.75 -2.78 -15.96
CA ASN A 83 16.96 -1.98 -15.74
C ASN A 83 17.01 -1.48 -14.28
N PRO A 84 17.51 -2.26 -13.31
CA PRO A 84 17.58 -1.82 -11.93
C PRO A 84 18.53 -0.62 -11.78
N THR A 85 18.05 0.46 -11.16
CA THR A 85 18.87 1.61 -10.79
C THR A 85 18.59 1.99 -9.33
N PRO A 86 19.51 2.73 -8.67
CA PRO A 86 19.26 3.24 -7.31
C PRO A 86 18.04 4.17 -7.22
N ASP A 87 17.62 4.72 -8.36
CA ASP A 87 16.54 5.69 -8.48
C ASP A 87 15.15 5.05 -8.66
N ILE A 88 15.04 3.71 -8.61
CA ILE A 88 13.74 3.04 -8.68
C ILE A 88 13.15 2.84 -7.29
N PHE A 89 11.92 3.31 -7.12
CA PHE A 89 11.16 3.21 -5.88
C PHE A 89 9.84 2.48 -6.12
N LEU A 90 9.51 1.57 -5.20
CA LEU A 90 8.13 1.11 -5.02
C LEU A 90 7.38 2.19 -4.25
N VAL A 91 6.37 2.80 -4.88
CA VAL A 91 5.54 3.82 -4.26
C VAL A 91 4.20 3.20 -3.90
N VAL A 92 3.83 3.27 -2.63
CA VAL A 92 2.50 2.90 -2.12
C VAL A 92 1.70 4.17 -1.92
N ARG A 93 0.51 4.25 -2.50
CA ARG A 93 -0.45 5.35 -2.32
C ARG A 93 -1.68 4.84 -1.62
N VAL A 94 -2.17 5.61 -0.65
CA VAL A 94 -3.39 5.34 0.10
C VAL A 94 -4.37 6.49 -0.11
N GLU A 95 -5.58 6.13 -0.48
CA GLU A 95 -6.71 7.03 -0.66
C GLU A 95 -7.82 6.68 0.34
N LYS A 96 -8.63 7.68 0.68
CA LYS A 96 -9.88 7.52 1.44
C LYS A 96 -11.06 8.09 0.65
N VAL A 97 -12.27 7.90 1.15
CA VAL A 97 -13.46 8.55 0.56
C VAL A 97 -13.35 10.06 0.68
N LEU A 98 -13.76 10.77 -0.37
CA LEU A 98 -13.72 12.23 -0.42
C LEU A 98 -14.56 12.83 0.73
N GLN A 99 -13.92 13.67 1.54
CA GLN A 99 -14.53 14.34 2.68
C GLN A 99 -13.88 15.72 2.87
N GLY A 100 -14.69 16.77 2.96
CA GLY A 100 -14.30 18.09 3.47
C GLY A 100 -12.98 18.65 2.92
N ASP A 101 -12.31 19.45 3.76
CA ASP A 101 -10.95 19.93 3.51
C ASP A 101 -9.92 18.85 3.87
N VAL A 102 -8.84 18.75 3.09
CA VAL A 102 -7.77 17.76 3.29
C VAL A 102 -7.09 17.92 4.65
N ASN A 103 -6.85 19.17 5.08
CA ASN A 103 -6.13 19.44 6.33
C ASN A 103 -6.97 19.06 7.54
N GLU A 104 -8.30 19.24 7.48
CA GLU A 104 -9.19 18.80 8.56
C GLU A 104 -9.30 17.27 8.64
N CYS A 105 -9.30 16.60 7.49
CA CYS A 105 -9.51 15.16 7.42
C CYS A 105 -8.31 14.31 7.83
N VAL A 106 -7.09 14.87 7.80
CA VAL A 106 -5.87 14.17 8.20
C VAL A 106 -5.63 14.24 9.71
N GLU A 107 -6.17 15.26 10.39
CA GLU A 107 -5.98 15.47 11.84
C GLU A 107 -6.26 14.23 12.71
N PRO A 108 -7.35 13.45 12.50
CA PRO A 108 -7.63 12.25 13.29
C PRO A 108 -6.60 11.12 13.13
N TYR A 109 -5.79 11.15 12.07
CA TYR A 109 -4.74 10.16 11.80
C TYR A 109 -3.39 10.53 12.42
N ILE A 110 -3.21 11.79 12.81
CA ILE A 110 -1.97 12.32 13.39
C ILE A 110 -2.08 12.41 14.91
N LYS A 111 -3.26 12.77 15.41
CA LYS A 111 -3.52 12.97 16.84
C LYS A 111 -4.28 11.78 17.41
N ASP A 112 -3.93 11.39 18.63
CA ASP A 112 -4.66 10.38 19.38
C ASP A 112 -6.00 10.97 19.85
N ASP A 113 -7.02 10.88 18.99
CA ASP A 113 -8.31 11.54 19.19
C ASP A 113 -9.25 10.67 20.03
N LYS A 114 -9.71 11.22 21.15
CA LYS A 114 -10.72 10.61 22.03
C LYS A 114 -12.10 10.53 21.37
N ASN A 115 -12.32 11.21 20.23
CA ASN A 115 -13.61 11.29 19.54
C ASN A 115 -13.78 10.27 18.39
N ARG A 116 -13.20 9.07 18.50
CA ARG A 116 -13.24 8.02 17.45
C ARG A 116 -14.65 7.75 16.90
N GLU A 117 -15.68 7.80 17.73
CA GLU A 117 -17.08 7.62 17.32
C GLU A 117 -17.58 8.74 16.42
N LYS A 118 -17.26 10.00 16.74
CA LYS A 118 -17.62 11.16 15.92
C LYS A 118 -16.95 11.08 14.55
N VAL A 119 -15.66 10.68 14.53
CA VAL A 119 -14.91 10.51 13.28
C VAL A 119 -15.52 9.39 12.43
N ARG A 120 -15.86 8.24 13.05
CA ARG A 120 -16.54 7.13 12.37
C ARG A 120 -17.90 7.55 11.80
N ALA A 121 -18.71 8.29 12.55
CA ALA A 121 -20.01 8.78 12.06
C ALA A 121 -19.84 9.73 10.86
N GLY A 122 -18.83 10.61 10.91
CA GLY A 122 -18.47 11.48 9.78
C GLY A 122 -18.05 10.68 8.54
N ALA A 123 -17.21 9.66 8.73
CA ALA A 123 -16.78 8.77 7.65
C ALA A 123 -17.96 7.99 7.03
N GLN A 124 -18.88 7.46 7.84
CA GLN A 124 -20.09 6.79 7.36
C GLN A 124 -20.96 7.72 6.52
N ALA A 125 -21.16 8.96 6.97
CA ALA A 125 -21.91 9.96 6.22
C ALA A 125 -21.22 10.31 4.89
N ALA A 126 -19.88 10.41 4.88
CA ALA A 126 -19.10 10.62 3.65
C ALA A 126 -19.22 9.42 2.70
N CYS A 127 -19.09 8.18 3.19
CA CYS A 127 -19.25 6.97 2.38
C CYS A 127 -20.64 6.89 1.74
N SER A 128 -21.69 7.18 2.51
CA SER A 128 -23.07 7.18 2.01
C SER A 128 -23.29 8.21 0.89
N ARG A 129 -22.70 9.41 1.00
CA ARG A 129 -22.90 10.48 0.02
C ARG A 129 -21.93 10.42 -1.18
N LEU A 130 -20.67 10.08 -0.94
CA LEU A 130 -19.55 10.25 -1.85
C LEU A 130 -18.71 8.98 -2.04
N GLY A 131 -19.21 7.79 -1.70
CA GLY A 131 -18.44 6.54 -1.73
C GLY A 131 -17.81 6.14 -3.08
N LYS A 132 -18.20 6.80 -4.19
CA LYS A 132 -17.55 6.65 -5.52
C LYS A 132 -16.33 7.53 -5.72
N TYR A 133 -16.16 8.57 -4.90
CA TYR A 133 -15.12 9.57 -5.03
C TYR A 133 -14.08 9.39 -3.93
N ARG A 134 -12.83 9.54 -4.31
CA ARG A 134 -11.68 9.33 -3.43
C ARG A 134 -10.81 10.57 -3.39
N MET A 135 -10.07 10.71 -2.30
CA MET A 135 -9.05 11.73 -2.11
C MET A 135 -7.76 11.09 -1.61
N PRO A 136 -6.58 11.67 -1.93
CA PRO A 136 -5.32 11.23 -1.37
C PRO A 136 -5.33 11.34 0.16
N LEU A 137 -4.80 10.33 0.85
CA LEU A 137 -4.62 10.34 2.30
C LEU A 137 -3.14 10.32 2.66
N ALA A 138 -2.41 9.34 2.15
CA ALA A 138 -1.00 9.13 2.47
C ALA A 138 -0.27 8.46 1.31
N TRP A 139 1.05 8.55 1.33
CA TRP A 139 1.90 7.79 0.44
C TRP A 139 3.22 7.45 1.13
N SER A 140 3.86 6.41 0.65
CA SER A 140 5.21 6.01 1.08
C SER A 140 6.00 5.53 -0.13
N CYS A 141 7.32 5.61 -0.06
CA CYS A 141 8.20 5.07 -1.07
C CYS A 141 9.28 4.20 -0.41
N VAL A 142 9.61 3.08 -1.05
CA VAL A 142 10.66 2.17 -0.64
C VAL A 142 11.64 2.03 -1.81
N SER A 143 12.92 2.29 -1.57
CA SER A 143 13.95 2.06 -2.60
C SER A 143 14.00 0.58 -2.94
N LEU A 144 13.90 0.26 -4.23
CA LEU A 144 14.03 -1.13 -4.69
C LEU A 144 15.44 -1.68 -4.44
N MET A 145 16.46 -0.83 -4.46
CA MET A 145 17.83 -1.28 -4.21
C MET A 145 17.99 -1.86 -2.79
N ASN A 146 17.29 -1.29 -1.81
CA ASN A 146 17.26 -1.82 -0.44
C ASN A 146 16.54 -3.18 -0.36
N ILE A 147 15.54 -3.41 -1.22
CA ILE A 147 14.82 -4.69 -1.32
C ILE A 147 15.71 -5.73 -1.99
N LEU A 148 16.33 -5.40 -3.13
CA LEU A 148 17.20 -6.31 -3.89
C LEU A 148 18.49 -6.67 -3.15
N SER A 149 19.01 -5.77 -2.32
CA SER A 149 20.23 -5.99 -1.54
C SER A 149 19.98 -6.72 -0.21
N GLY A 150 18.71 -7.06 0.09
CA GLY A 150 18.32 -7.72 1.34
C GLY A 150 18.47 -6.85 2.60
N SER A 151 18.66 -5.54 2.46
CA SER A 151 18.94 -4.64 3.60
C SER A 151 17.68 -4.25 4.40
N ASN A 152 16.49 -4.59 3.91
CA ASN A 152 15.19 -4.33 4.55
C ASN A 152 14.50 -5.61 5.04
N SER A 153 15.23 -6.51 5.73
CA SER A 153 14.54 -7.49 6.58
C SER A 153 13.87 -6.72 7.73
N LEU A 154 12.60 -6.35 7.55
CA LEU A 154 11.75 -5.85 8.63
C LEU A 154 11.34 -7.01 9.55
N GLU A 155 12.28 -7.85 9.96
CA GLU A 155 12.14 -8.67 11.15
C GLU A 155 12.27 -7.72 12.35
N ARG A 156 11.12 -7.23 12.80
CA ARG A 156 10.99 -6.64 14.12
C ARG A 156 11.49 -7.68 15.13
N GLU A 157 12.56 -7.35 15.84
CA GLU A 157 12.98 -8.06 17.04
C GLU A 157 11.78 -8.23 17.98
N HIS A 158 11.24 -9.45 18.05
CA HIS A 158 10.53 -9.91 19.23
C HIS A 158 11.60 -10.53 20.11
N SER A 159 11.96 -9.83 21.17
CA SER A 159 12.76 -10.39 22.24
C SER A 159 11.91 -11.42 22.98
N ASP A 160 11.91 -12.66 22.51
CA ASP A 160 11.53 -13.80 23.33
C ASP A 160 12.71 -14.76 23.46
N THR A 161 13.00 -15.03 24.72
CA THR A 161 14.18 -15.71 25.23
C THR A 161 14.05 -17.23 24.99
N LEU A 162 15.08 -17.83 24.36
CA LEU A 162 15.53 -19.24 24.39
C LEU A 162 14.70 -20.34 23.67
N ALA A 163 15.25 -20.90 22.57
CA ALA A 163 15.78 -22.28 22.47
C ALA A 163 16.26 -22.60 21.02
N PRO A 164 17.29 -23.47 20.81
CA PRO A 164 17.89 -23.71 19.50
C PRO A 164 17.22 -24.89 18.77
N GLY A 165 16.90 -24.72 17.49
CA GLY A 165 16.55 -25.88 16.67
C GLY A 165 15.91 -25.60 15.30
N SER A 166 16.64 -26.01 14.27
CA SER A 166 16.20 -26.35 12.91
C SER A 166 16.00 -25.22 11.89
N ASN A 167 16.96 -25.16 10.98
CA ASN A 167 16.91 -24.41 9.73
C ASN A 167 15.79 -24.93 8.80
N THR A 168 14.83 -24.08 8.49
CA THR A 168 14.08 -24.13 7.21
C THR A 168 13.71 -22.71 6.80
N ASN A 169 14.40 -22.16 5.81
CA ASN A 169 14.01 -20.91 5.18
C ASN A 169 12.87 -21.17 4.19
N SER A 170 11.74 -20.53 4.41
CA SER A 170 10.68 -20.37 3.41
C SER A 170 10.22 -18.92 3.47
N LEU A 171 10.24 -18.29 2.29
CA LEU A 171 9.91 -16.89 2.03
C LEU A 171 8.40 -16.62 2.17
#